data_AF-A0A7X2SWJ3-F1
#
_entry.id   AF-A0A7X2SWJ3-F1
#
_cell.length_a   1.000
_cell.length_b   1.000
_cell.length_c   1.000
_cell.angle_alpha   90.00
_cell.angle_beta   90.00
_cell.angle_gamma   90.00
#
_symmetry.space_group_name_H-M   'P 1'
#
loop_
_entity.id
_entity.type
_entity.pdbx_description
1 polymer ?
#
loop_
_entity_poly.entity_id
_entity_poly.type
_entity_poly.pdbx_seq_one_letter_code
_entity_poly.pdbx_strand_id
1 'polypeptide(L)'
;MSLQNATPDYNALAAVLSQQGVGMTPAEMHGLLSGILCGGNQDTSWKTLVHDLANEGMAFSHTLAVPLAELHEHTATTLEDEGFLFQLLLPADDDITVFDRADALAGWVNHFLLGLGVTQPKLDKVTGETGEA
;
A
#
# COMPACT_ATOMS: atom_id res chain seq x y z
N MET A 1 23.67 13.78 3.29
CA MET A 1 23.57 12.33 3.58
C MET A 1 22.36 11.84 2.81
N SER A 2 22.56 11.13 1.70
CA SER A 2 21.46 10.57 0.92
C SER A 2 21.05 9.27 1.61
N LEU A 3 20.02 9.32 2.45
CA LEU A 3 19.38 8.08 2.87
C LEU A 3 18.76 7.48 1.61
N GLN A 4 19.17 6.26 1.29
CA GLN A 4 18.58 5.46 0.25
C GLN A 4 17.12 5.20 0.63
N ASN A 5 16.21 6.06 0.16
CA ASN A 5 14.78 5.76 0.07
C ASN A 5 14.58 4.71 -1.03
N ALA A 6 15.22 3.55 -0.89
CA ALA A 6 15.03 2.45 -1.82
C ALA A 6 13.65 1.86 -1.56
N THR A 7 12.78 1.97 -2.55
CA THR A 7 11.49 1.29 -2.56
C THR A 7 11.69 -0.20 -2.26
N PRO A 8 10.90 -0.82 -1.36
CA PRO A 8 10.99 -2.25 -1.09
C PRO A 8 10.88 -3.06 -2.37
N ASP A 9 11.75 -4.06 -2.51
CA ASP A 9 11.79 -4.91 -3.71
C ASP A 9 10.46 -5.66 -3.91
N TYR A 10 9.84 -5.46 -5.08
CA TYR A 10 8.52 -6.01 -5.39
C TYR A 10 8.49 -7.53 -5.25
N ASN A 11 9.49 -8.22 -5.79
CA ASN A 11 9.54 -9.68 -5.83
C ASN A 11 9.84 -10.28 -4.45
N ALA A 12 10.69 -9.63 -3.66
CA ALA A 12 10.94 -10.01 -2.27
C ALA A 12 9.65 -9.91 -1.43
N LEU A 13 8.91 -8.81 -1.56
CA LEU A 13 7.64 -8.65 -0.83
C LEU A 13 6.59 -9.67 -1.32
N ALA A 14 6.50 -9.92 -2.63
CA ALA A 14 5.59 -10.92 -3.19
C ALA A 14 5.87 -12.32 -2.62
N ALA A 15 7.16 -12.69 -2.53
CA ALA A 15 7.57 -13.97 -1.97
C ALA A 15 7.17 -14.11 -0.50
N VAL A 16 7.35 -13.05 0.31
CA VAL A 16 6.98 -13.10 1.74
C VAL A 16 5.46 -13.13 1.93
N LEU A 17 4.70 -12.33 1.18
CA LEU A 17 3.23 -12.35 1.22
C LEU A 17 2.69 -13.75 0.89
N SER A 18 3.18 -14.34 -0.20
CA SER A 18 2.79 -15.70 -0.62
C SER A 18 3.16 -16.76 0.42
N GLN A 19 4.38 -16.71 0.97
CA GLN A 19 4.83 -17.65 2.01
C GLN A 19 4.00 -17.57 3.30
N GLN A 20 3.43 -16.40 3.61
CA GLN A 20 2.57 -16.20 4.77
C GLN A 20 1.09 -16.43 4.46
N GLY A 21 0.74 -16.84 3.24
CA GLY A 21 -0.64 -17.12 2.84
C GLY A 21 -1.51 -15.86 2.67
N VAL A 22 -0.89 -14.69 2.52
CA VAL A 22 -1.62 -13.43 2.29
C VAL A 22 -2.03 -13.36 0.82
N GLY A 23 -3.32 -13.16 0.56
CA GLY A 23 -3.90 -13.18 -0.78
C GLY A 23 -3.68 -11.92 -1.62
N MET A 24 -2.95 -10.93 -1.10
CA MET A 24 -2.65 -9.67 -1.79
C MET A 24 -1.29 -9.71 -2.49
N THR A 25 -1.21 -9.04 -3.63
CA THR A 25 0.05 -8.68 -4.29
C THR A 25 0.74 -7.51 -3.59
N PRO A 26 2.05 -7.27 -3.85
CA PRO A 26 2.73 -6.06 -3.37
C PRO A 26 2.05 -4.76 -3.82
N ALA A 27 1.53 -4.72 -5.04
CA ALA A 27 0.79 -3.57 -5.56
C ALA A 27 -0.47 -3.29 -4.73
N GLU A 28 -1.27 -4.31 -4.47
CA GLU A 28 -2.47 -4.18 -3.65
C GLU A 28 -2.14 -3.78 -2.21
N MET A 29 -1.12 -4.39 -1.60
CA MET A 29 -0.68 -4.05 -0.25
C MET A 29 -0.17 -2.61 -0.15
N HIS A 30 0.61 -2.15 -1.13
CA HIS A 30 1.07 -0.76 -1.19
C HIS A 30 -0.10 0.21 -1.41
N GLY A 31 -1.08 -0.17 -2.25
CA GLY A 31 -2.31 0.59 -2.44
C GLY A 31 -3.06 0.75 -1.12
N LEU A 32 -3.27 -0.34 -0.39
CA LEU A 32 -3.93 -0.34 0.91
C LEU A 32 -3.26 0.61 1.91
N LEU A 33 -1.95 0.48 2.09
CA LEU A 33 -1.18 1.35 3.00
C LEU A 33 -1.24 2.82 2.57
N SER A 34 -1.11 3.09 1.27
CA SER A 34 -1.21 4.44 0.70
C SER A 34 -2.61 5.04 0.96
N GLY A 35 -3.67 4.25 0.78
CA GLY A 35 -5.04 4.69 1.05
C GLY A 35 -5.28 5.00 2.52
N ILE A 36 -4.78 4.16 3.43
CA ILE A 36 -4.86 4.37 4.88
C ILE A 36 -4.16 5.67 5.28
N LEU A 37 -2.94 5.91 4.76
CA LEU A 37 -2.16 7.11 5.01
C LEU A 37 -2.84 8.37 4.44
N CYS A 38 -3.26 8.34 3.17
CA CYS A 38 -3.97 9.45 2.53
C CYS A 38 -5.32 9.75 3.19
N GLY A 39 -5.94 8.75 3.82
CA GLY A 39 -7.12 8.93 4.64
C GLY A 39 -6.83 9.50 6.04
N GLY A 40 -5.60 9.89 6.34
CA GLY A 40 -5.24 10.63 7.55
C GLY A 40 -4.92 9.75 8.76
N ASN A 41 -4.66 8.46 8.57
CA ASN A 41 -4.13 7.63 9.65
C ASN A 41 -2.68 8.06 9.97
N GLN A 42 -2.39 8.33 11.24
CA GLN A 42 -1.07 8.83 11.69
C GLN A 42 -0.50 8.02 12.87
N ASP A 43 -1.19 6.97 13.32
CA ASP A 43 -0.80 6.19 14.47
C ASP A 43 -0.63 4.71 14.12
N THR A 44 -0.40 3.84 15.11
CA THR A 44 -0.13 2.42 14.87
C THR A 44 -1.37 1.58 14.56
N SER A 45 -2.57 2.18 14.51
CA SER A 45 -3.82 1.48 14.21
C SER A 45 -3.89 0.93 12.78
N TRP A 46 -3.08 1.46 11.85
CA TRP A 46 -2.93 0.89 10.51
C TRP A 46 -2.62 -0.61 10.53
N LYS A 47 -1.88 -1.10 11.53
CA LYS A 47 -1.53 -2.52 11.65
C LYS A 47 -2.77 -3.37 11.82
N THR A 48 -3.65 -2.99 12.75
CA THR A 48 -4.92 -3.68 12.98
C THR A 48 -5.82 -3.62 11.75
N LEU A 49 -5.92 -2.46 11.11
CA LEU A 49 -6.70 -2.31 9.87
C LEU A 49 -6.20 -3.25 8.76
N VAL A 50 -4.88 -3.33 8.55
CA VAL A 50 -4.30 -4.23 7.54
C VAL A 50 -4.52 -5.69 7.93
N HIS A 51 -4.41 -6.07 9.21
CA HIS A 51 -4.76 -7.42 9.65
C HIS A 51 -6.21 -7.78 9.31
N ASP A 52 -7.15 -6.89 9.62
CA ASP A 52 -8.58 -7.10 9.36
C ASP A 52 -8.86 -7.26 7.85
N LEU A 53 -8.20 -6.44 7.02
CA LEU A 53 -8.45 -6.38 5.58
C LEU A 53 -7.67 -7.42 4.76
N ALA A 54 -6.52 -7.87 5.23
CA ALA A 54 -5.61 -8.73 4.47
C ALA A 54 -5.34 -10.09 5.12
N ASN A 55 -5.77 -10.33 6.36
CA ASN A 55 -5.44 -11.54 7.11
C ASN A 55 -6.52 -11.97 8.11
N GLU A 56 -7.80 -11.69 7.83
CA GLU A 56 -8.94 -12.10 8.66
C GLU A 56 -8.83 -11.64 10.14
N GLY A 57 -8.18 -10.50 10.38
CA GLY A 57 -7.94 -9.93 11.72
C GLY A 57 -6.79 -10.58 12.49
N MET A 58 -6.12 -11.58 11.91
CA MET A 58 -4.96 -12.23 12.52
C MET A 58 -3.70 -11.39 12.33
N ALA A 59 -2.92 -11.25 13.40
CA ALA A 59 -1.64 -10.54 13.31
C ALA A 59 -0.65 -11.28 12.38
N PHE A 60 0.12 -10.52 11.60
CA PHE A 60 1.17 -11.10 10.78
C PHE A 60 2.34 -11.63 11.63
N SER A 61 3.03 -12.64 11.10
CA SER A 61 4.30 -13.08 11.67
C SER A 61 5.34 -11.95 11.61
N HIS A 62 6.37 -12.04 12.45
CA HIS A 62 7.45 -11.06 12.44
C HIS A 62 8.10 -10.91 11.05
N THR A 63 8.21 -12.01 10.30
CA THR A 63 8.78 -12.05 8.94
C THR A 63 8.05 -11.15 7.96
N LEU A 64 6.73 -10.98 8.08
CA LEU A 64 5.95 -10.09 7.23
C LEU A 64 5.68 -8.73 7.89
N ALA A 65 5.55 -8.68 9.22
CA ALA A 65 5.30 -7.43 9.93
C ALA A 65 6.43 -6.39 9.76
N VAL A 66 7.69 -6.83 9.68
CA VAL A 66 8.85 -5.95 9.46
C VAL A 66 8.83 -5.28 8.09
N PRO A 67 8.81 -6.01 6.95
CA PRO A 67 8.80 -5.38 5.63
C PRO A 67 7.53 -4.55 5.38
N LEU A 68 6.39 -4.89 5.98
CA LEU A 68 5.19 -4.04 5.91
C LEU A 68 5.34 -2.73 6.69
N ALA A 69 6.04 -2.75 7.84
CA ALA A 69 6.33 -1.54 8.58
C ALA A 69 7.31 -0.62 7.82
N GLU A 70 8.33 -1.20 7.19
CA GLU A 70 9.27 -0.48 6.32
C GLU A 70 8.57 0.12 5.10
N LEU A 71 7.68 -0.65 4.44
CA LEU A 71 6.86 -0.16 3.34
C LEU A 71 5.97 1.01 3.78
N HIS A 72 5.28 0.87 4.91
CA HIS A 72 4.43 1.94 5.46
C HIS A 72 5.24 3.22 5.76
N GLU A 73 6.39 3.10 6.43
CA GLU A 73 7.25 4.25 6.76
C GLU A 73 7.80 4.94 5.50
N HIS A 74 8.23 4.16 4.52
CA HIS A 74 8.68 4.68 3.22
C HIS A 74 7.56 5.40 2.47
N THR A 75 6.36 4.81 2.42
CA THR A 75 5.18 5.42 1.79
C THR A 75 4.79 6.73 2.49
N ALA A 76 4.74 6.75 3.83
CA ALA A 76 4.44 7.96 4.58
C ALA A 76 5.47 9.08 4.29
N THR A 77 6.75 8.74 4.34
CA THR A 77 7.85 9.69 4.09
C THR A 77 7.79 10.26 2.67
N THR A 78 7.52 9.43 1.66
CA THR A 78 7.51 9.85 0.25
C THR A 78 6.24 10.62 -0.13
N LEU A 79 5.12 10.39 0.55
CA LEU A 79 3.89 11.19 0.41
C LEU A 79 4.05 12.60 0.97
N GLU A 80 4.82 12.77 2.05
CA GLU A 80 5.09 14.07 2.68
C GLU A 80 6.24 14.84 2.02
N ASP A 81 6.98 14.21 1.11
CA ASP A 81 8.16 14.79 0.49
C ASP A 81 7.81 15.88 -0.56
N GLU A 82 8.43 17.05 -0.43
CA GLU A 82 8.21 18.20 -1.32
C GLU A 82 8.71 17.98 -2.76
N GLY A 83 9.56 16.96 -2.98
CA GLY A 83 10.11 16.57 -4.27
C GLY A 83 9.23 15.60 -5.06
N PHE A 84 8.03 15.28 -4.58
CA PHE A 84 7.09 14.34 -5.22
C PHE A 84 7.71 12.94 -5.45
N LEU A 85 8.36 12.41 -4.41
CA LEU A 85 9.06 11.13 -4.48
C LEU A 85 8.14 9.90 -4.40
N PHE A 86 6.86 10.07 -4.07
CA PHE A 86 5.90 8.96 -4.05
C PHE A 86 5.79 8.28 -5.41
N GLN A 87 5.95 6.96 -5.43
CA GLN A 87 5.84 6.12 -6.62
C GLN A 87 4.96 4.91 -6.30
N LEU A 88 4.20 4.46 -7.30
CA LEU A 88 3.41 3.24 -7.17
C LEU A 88 4.32 2.02 -7.20
N LEU A 89 4.23 1.15 -6.19
CA LEU A 89 4.87 -0.16 -6.19
C LEU A 89 4.15 -1.09 -7.19
N LEU A 90 4.63 -1.11 -8.43
CA LEU A 90 4.11 -1.95 -9.52
C LEU A 90 5.20 -2.91 -10.00
N PRO A 91 4.84 -4.05 -10.60
CA PRO A 91 5.81 -4.94 -11.22
C PRO A 91 6.50 -4.23 -12.40
N ALA A 92 7.82 -4.39 -12.49
CA ALA A 92 8.66 -3.64 -13.43
C ALA A 92 9.77 -4.49 -14.10
N ASP A 93 9.77 -5.81 -13.90
CA ASP A 93 10.73 -6.70 -14.56
C ASP A 93 10.50 -6.74 -16.09
N ASP A 94 11.55 -7.05 -16.85
CA ASP A 94 11.55 -7.01 -18.31
C ASP A 94 10.55 -7.99 -18.97
N ASP A 95 10.14 -9.04 -18.25
CA ASP A 95 9.19 -10.05 -18.69
C ASP A 95 7.72 -9.70 -18.38
N ILE A 96 7.47 -8.62 -17.63
CA ILE A 96 6.12 -8.18 -17.27
C ILE A 96 5.47 -7.47 -18.46
N THR A 97 4.29 -7.93 -18.87
CA THR A 97 3.57 -7.31 -19.99
C THR A 97 2.83 -6.03 -19.57
N VAL A 98 2.44 -5.23 -20.55
CA VAL A 98 1.59 -4.05 -20.30
C VAL A 98 0.24 -4.44 -19.67
N PHE A 99 -0.28 -5.63 -19.98
CA PHE A 99 -1.53 -6.14 -19.41
C PHE A 99 -1.34 -6.49 -17.94
N ASP A 100 -0.26 -7.19 -17.59
CA ASP A 100 0.06 -7.53 -16.20
C ASP A 100 0.25 -6.26 -15.35
N ARG A 101 0.91 -5.23 -15.90
CA ARG A 101 1.04 -3.93 -15.22
C ARG A 101 -0.30 -3.21 -15.07
N ALA A 102 -1.19 -3.32 -16.05
CA ALA A 102 -2.53 -2.73 -15.97
C ALA A 102 -3.38 -3.43 -14.90
N ASP A 103 -3.31 -4.76 -14.81
CA ASP A 103 -3.97 -5.54 -13.76
C ASP A 103 -3.43 -5.18 -12.37
N ALA A 104 -2.10 -5.08 -12.24
CA ALA A 104 -1.47 -4.64 -10.99
C ALA A 104 -1.87 -3.21 -10.60
N LEU A 105 -1.97 -2.30 -11.57
CA LEU A 105 -2.45 -0.94 -11.33
C LEU A 105 -3.92 -0.94 -10.88
N ALA A 106 -4.79 -1.73 -11.50
CA ALA A 106 -6.18 -1.87 -11.08
C ALA A 106 -6.27 -2.42 -9.65
N GLY A 107 -5.47 -3.44 -9.32
CA GLY A 107 -5.33 -3.97 -7.96
C GLY A 107 -4.88 -2.89 -6.96
N TRP A 108 -3.86 -2.10 -7.32
CA TRP A 108 -3.37 -0.98 -6.52
C TRP A 108 -4.49 0.04 -6.24
N VAL A 109 -5.22 0.49 -7.28
CA VAL A 109 -6.32 1.46 -7.15
C VAL A 109 -7.44 0.94 -6.26
N ASN A 110 -7.86 -0.32 -6.46
CA ASN A 110 -8.91 -0.93 -5.66
C ASN A 110 -8.57 -0.92 -4.16
N HIS A 111 -7.31 -1.25 -3.83
CA HIS A 111 -6.88 -1.31 -2.44
C HIS A 111 -6.56 0.08 -1.86
N PHE A 112 -6.14 1.04 -2.68
CA PHE A 112 -6.08 2.45 -2.28
C PHE A 112 -7.45 2.96 -1.85
N LEU A 113 -8.48 2.73 -2.66
CA LEU A 113 -9.86 3.12 -2.33
C LEU A 113 -10.39 2.39 -1.10
N LEU A 114 -10.04 1.11 -0.93
CA LEU A 114 -10.37 0.36 0.29
C LEU A 114 -9.76 1.02 1.53
N GLY A 115 -8.45 1.29 1.51
CA GLY A 115 -7.73 1.93 2.61
C GLY A 115 -8.25 3.33 2.94
N LEU A 116 -8.55 4.12 1.90
CA LEU A 116 -9.13 5.45 2.04
C LEU A 116 -10.55 5.38 2.62
N GLY A 117 -11.39 4.47 2.12
CA GLY A 117 -12.78 4.34 2.57
C GLY A 117 -12.92 3.92 4.03
N VAL A 118 -12.04 3.02 4.52
CA VAL A 118 -12.08 2.60 5.93
C VAL A 118 -11.58 3.67 6.89
N THR A 119 -10.71 4.57 6.43
CA THR A 119 -10.15 5.66 7.23
C THR A 119 -10.98 6.95 7.15
N GLN A 120 -11.71 7.16 6.05
CA GLN A 120 -12.60 8.29 5.83
C GLN A 120 -14.09 7.85 5.79
N PRO A 121 -14.77 7.66 6.93
CA PRO A 121 -16.16 7.19 6.99
C PRO A 121 -17.20 8.18 6.43
N LYS A 122 -16.77 9.37 5.99
CA LYS A 122 -17.61 10.38 5.32
C LYS A 122 -17.11 10.68 3.89
N LEU A 123 -16.35 9.76 3.29
CA LEU A 123 -15.83 9.92 1.93
C LEU A 123 -16.95 10.18 0.92
N ASP A 124 -18.12 9.57 1.12
CA ASP A 124 -19.35 9.76 0.34
C ASP A 124 -19.92 11.20 0.34
N LYS A 125 -19.45 12.04 1.26
CA LYS A 125 -19.88 13.44 1.43
C LYS A 125 -18.84 14.44 0.96
N VAL A 126 -17.69 13.97 0.47
CA VAL A 126 -16.67 14.84 -0.10
C VAL A 126 -17.20 15.42 -1.42
N THR A 127 -16.96 16.71 -1.64
CA THR A 127 -17.46 17.46 -2.80
C THR A 127 -16.31 18.23 -3.46
N GLY A 128 -16.53 18.74 -4.67
CA GLY A 128 -15.48 19.40 -5.46
C GLY A 128 -14.54 18.39 -6.12
N GLU A 129 -13.34 18.81 -6.50
CA GLU A 129 -12.38 17.97 -7.25
C GLU A 129 -12.05 16.66 -6.53
N THR A 130 -11.95 16.67 -5.19
CA THR A 130 -11.71 15.46 -4.39
C THR A 130 -12.87 14.47 -4.40
N GLY A 131 -14.10 14.92 -4.68
CA GLY A 131 -15.27 14.05 -4.83
C GLY A 131 -15.49 13.56 -6.26
N GLU A 132 -14.78 14.11 -7.24
CA GLU A 132 -14.79 13.67 -8.65
C GLU A 132 -13.75 12.57 -8.94
N ALA A 133 -12.73 12.45 -8.09
CA ALA A 133 -11.65 11.46 -8.15
C ALA A 133 -12.08 10.09 -7.61
#